data_AF-A0A7S0RN48-F1
#
_entry.id   AF-A0A7S0RN48-F1
#
_cell.length_a   1.000
_cell.length_b   1.000
_cell.length_c   1.000
_cell.angle_alpha   90.00
_cell.angle_beta   90.00
_cell.angle_gamma   90.00
#
_symmetry.space_group_name_H-M   'P 1'
#
loop_
_entity.id
_entity.type
_entity.pdbx_description
1 polymer ?
#
loop_
_entity_poly.entity_id
_entity_poly.type
_entity_poly.pdbx_seq_one_letter_code
_entity_poly.pdbx_strand_id
1 'polypeptide(L)'
;IDSESLLTTKVRMVESLRDMEVAATLLDTEGPEFSLTQKYQQLNCNLAPLAPESDSFALLRRYLTNGQGPTHKDWDLELAAAFEVERHNEASRFQPFKQLPNRMLLWHGSRLSNFVGIFSQGVRIAPKEAPSTGYMFGKGVYFADVASKSAQYCGATRARPEGLLLVCEVALGRTHDVRRAEYMEGPPRARHSTRA
;
A
#
# COMPACT_ATOMS: atom_id res chain seq x y z
N ILE A 1 7.33 7.45 25.93
CA ILE A 1 6.68 8.07 24.75
C ILE A 1 5.61 8.98 25.31
N ASP A 2 5.74 10.29 25.10
CA ASP A 2 4.99 11.35 25.78
C ASP A 2 4.03 12.12 24.84
N SER A 3 4.03 11.82 23.54
CA SER A 3 3.09 12.40 22.58
C SER A 3 2.52 11.37 21.59
N GLU A 4 1.32 11.64 21.11
CA GLU A 4 0.63 10.81 20.11
C GLU A 4 1.39 10.74 18.78
N SER A 5 1.99 11.86 18.37
CA SER A 5 2.86 11.96 17.19
C SER A 5 4.09 11.07 17.31
N LEU A 6 4.75 11.09 18.46
CA LEU A 6 5.92 10.25 18.71
C LEU A 6 5.52 8.77 18.75
N LEU A 7 4.38 8.43 19.36
CA LEU A 7 3.85 7.07 19.36
C LEU A 7 3.58 6.57 17.94
N THR A 8 2.85 7.34 17.13
CA THR A 8 2.56 7.04 15.72
C THR A 8 3.85 6.80 14.93
N THR A 9 4.87 7.63 15.16
CA THR A 9 6.18 7.48 14.53
C THR A 9 6.86 6.16 14.92
N LYS A 10 6.80 5.78 16.20
CA LYS A 10 7.38 4.53 16.69
C LYS A 10 6.61 3.30 16.19
N VAL A 11 5.29 3.36 16.09
CA VAL A 11 4.47 2.28 15.49
C VAL A 11 4.88 2.03 14.05
N ARG A 12 4.94 3.09 13.23
CA ARG A 12 5.40 2.99 11.83
C ARG A 12 6.82 2.46 11.70
N MET A 13 7.69 2.78 12.66
CA MET A 13 9.06 2.27 12.71
C MET A 13 9.08 0.75 12.95
N VAL A 14 8.28 0.25 13.90
CA VAL A 14 8.16 -1.19 14.18
C VAL A 14 7.59 -1.95 12.99
N GLU A 15 6.58 -1.40 12.31
CA GLU A 15 6.03 -2.01 11.09
C GLU A 15 7.07 -2.10 9.98
N SER A 16 7.84 -1.04 9.77
CA SER A 16 8.94 -1.04 8.79
C SER A 16 10.03 -2.05 9.16
N LEU A 17 10.34 -2.22 10.46
CA LEU A 17 11.30 -3.23 10.92
C LEU A 17 10.81 -4.65 10.64
N ARG A 18 9.53 -4.93 10.83
CA ARG A 18 8.93 -6.23 10.49
C ARG A 18 9.02 -6.52 8.99
N ASP A 19 8.77 -5.53 8.14
CA ASP A 19 8.92 -5.72 6.69
C ASP A 19 10.38 -5.92 6.28
N MET A 20 11.32 -5.20 6.92
CA MET A 20 12.75 -5.40 6.73
C MET A 20 13.22 -6.78 7.22
N GLU A 21 12.66 -7.31 8.31
CA GLU A 21 12.95 -8.66 8.80
C GLU A 21 12.48 -9.72 7.80
N VAL A 22 11.30 -9.54 7.19
CA VAL A 22 10.84 -10.40 6.09
C VAL A 22 11.81 -10.33 4.92
N ALA A 23 12.21 -9.12 4.51
CA ALA A 23 13.18 -8.96 3.43
C ALA A 23 14.52 -9.62 3.75
N ALA A 24 15.01 -9.46 4.99
CA ALA A 24 16.24 -10.08 5.45
C ALA A 24 16.12 -11.61 5.43
N THR A 25 15.02 -12.17 5.93
CA THR A 25 14.81 -13.64 5.95
C THR A 25 14.75 -14.22 4.55
N LEU A 26 14.13 -13.51 3.59
CA LEU A 26 14.16 -13.92 2.18
C LEU A 26 15.59 -13.90 1.64
N LEU A 27 16.37 -12.88 1.99
CA LEU A 27 17.77 -12.73 1.53
C LEU A 27 18.79 -13.63 2.25
N ASP A 28 18.52 -14.05 3.49
CA ASP A 28 19.43 -14.83 4.35
C ASP A 28 19.40 -16.34 4.03
N THR A 29 18.52 -16.74 3.11
CA THR A 29 18.39 -18.15 2.72
C THR A 29 19.52 -18.66 1.82
N GLU A 30 20.51 -17.85 1.39
CA GLU A 30 21.55 -18.32 0.47
C GLU A 30 22.99 -17.81 0.65
N GLY A 31 23.91 -18.66 0.18
CA GLY A 31 25.32 -18.39 0.00
C GLY A 31 25.67 -17.58 -1.27
N PRO A 32 26.96 -17.52 -1.65
CA PRO A 32 27.53 -16.49 -2.53
C PRO A 32 27.05 -16.45 -4.00
N GLU A 33 26.20 -17.36 -4.47
CA GLU A 33 25.75 -17.45 -5.86
C GLU A 33 24.28 -17.04 -6.12
N PHE A 34 23.59 -16.45 -5.15
CA PHE A 34 22.16 -16.20 -5.32
C PHE A 34 21.83 -15.09 -6.32
N SER A 35 21.25 -15.48 -7.46
CA SER A 35 20.94 -14.60 -8.59
C SER A 35 19.73 -13.69 -8.33
N LEU A 36 19.66 -12.57 -9.03
CA LEU A 36 18.49 -11.67 -9.01
C LEU A 36 17.20 -12.40 -9.37
N THR A 37 17.27 -13.38 -10.27
CA THR A 37 16.12 -14.20 -10.67
C THR A 37 15.57 -15.00 -9.51
N GLN A 38 16.43 -15.60 -8.68
CA GLN A 38 15.96 -16.39 -7.55
C GLN A 38 15.39 -15.49 -6.43
N LYS A 39 15.98 -14.31 -6.19
CA LYS A 39 15.41 -13.28 -5.29
C LYS A 39 14.02 -12.82 -5.76
N TYR A 40 13.85 -12.66 -7.07
CA TYR A 40 12.55 -12.33 -7.66
C TYR A 40 11.54 -13.48 -7.48
N GLN A 41 11.95 -14.75 -7.67
CA GLN A 41 11.08 -15.91 -7.45
C GLN A 41 10.59 -16.01 -6.01
N GLN A 42 11.42 -15.66 -5.02
CA GLN A 42 11.03 -15.62 -3.60
C GLN A 42 9.91 -14.61 -3.30
N LEU A 43 9.73 -13.58 -4.14
CA LEU A 43 8.60 -12.67 -3.99
C LEU A 43 7.26 -13.34 -4.28
N ASN A 44 7.24 -14.46 -5.03
CA ASN A 44 6.02 -15.16 -5.42
C ASN A 44 4.95 -14.20 -6.01
N CYS A 45 5.42 -13.25 -6.80
CA CYS A 45 4.67 -12.13 -7.33
C CYS A 45 5.21 -11.80 -8.71
N ASN A 46 4.34 -11.85 -9.72
CA ASN A 46 4.68 -11.48 -11.07
C ASN A 46 4.59 -9.96 -11.22
N LEU A 47 5.68 -9.33 -11.67
CA LEU A 47 5.79 -7.90 -11.96
C LEU A 47 6.11 -7.74 -13.44
N ALA A 48 5.08 -7.51 -14.25
CA ALA A 48 5.24 -7.33 -15.69
C ALA A 48 5.31 -5.83 -16.03
N PRO A 49 6.39 -5.34 -16.69
CA PRO A 49 6.48 -3.92 -17.06
C PRO A 49 5.39 -3.55 -18.07
N LEU A 50 4.73 -2.41 -17.84
CA LEU A 50 3.78 -1.85 -18.78
C LEU A 50 4.53 -0.99 -19.81
N ALA A 51 4.23 -1.22 -21.09
CA ALA A 51 4.79 -0.42 -22.18
C ALA A 51 4.33 1.05 -22.04
N PRO A 52 5.23 2.04 -22.19
CA PRO A 52 4.89 3.45 -22.11
C PRO A 52 3.79 3.90 -23.08
N GLU A 53 3.67 3.21 -24.22
CA GLU A 53 2.68 3.47 -25.28
C GLU A 53 1.33 2.79 -25.04
N SER A 54 1.21 1.96 -24.00
CA SER A 54 -0.03 1.23 -23.71
C SER A 54 -1.12 2.14 -23.13
N ASP A 55 -2.37 1.82 -23.44
CA ASP A 55 -3.55 2.51 -22.88
C ASP A 55 -3.56 2.45 -21.34
N SER A 56 -3.13 1.34 -20.76
CA SER A 56 -3.01 1.17 -19.31
C SER A 56 -2.00 2.13 -18.70
N PHE A 57 -0.84 2.34 -19.34
CA PHE A 57 0.15 3.31 -18.88
C PHE A 57 -0.39 4.74 -18.98
N ALA A 58 -1.04 5.09 -20.11
CA ALA A 58 -1.66 6.39 -20.30
C ALA A 58 -2.78 6.65 -19.27
N LEU A 59 -3.60 5.65 -18.96
CA LEU A 59 -4.65 5.72 -17.95
C LEU A 59 -4.05 5.93 -16.55
N LEU A 60 -3.02 5.18 -16.18
CA LEU A 60 -2.31 5.35 -14.90
C LEU A 60 -1.69 6.73 -14.78
N ARG A 61 -1.05 7.24 -15.85
CA ARG A 61 -0.50 8.60 -15.88
C ARG A 61 -1.60 9.64 -15.63
N ARG A 62 -2.74 9.53 -16.32
CA ARG A 62 -3.88 10.43 -16.11
C ARG A 62 -4.43 10.31 -14.69
N TYR A 63 -4.55 9.10 -14.16
CA TYR A 63 -5.06 8.88 -12.81
C TYR A 63 -4.12 9.47 -11.74
N LEU A 64 -2.80 9.36 -11.94
CA LEU A 64 -1.78 9.98 -11.09
C LEU A 64 -1.87 11.50 -11.11
N THR A 65 -1.89 12.12 -12.31
CA THR A 65 -1.95 13.58 -12.47
C THR A 65 -3.24 14.16 -11.90
N ASN A 66 -4.38 13.50 -12.11
CA ASN A 66 -5.66 13.95 -11.54
C ASN A 66 -5.75 13.68 -10.02
N GLY A 67 -4.89 12.81 -9.49
CA GLY A 67 -4.81 12.44 -8.08
C GLY A 67 -4.00 13.41 -7.21
N GLN A 68 -3.78 14.66 -7.66
CA GLN A 68 -3.06 15.68 -6.91
C GLN A 68 -4.00 16.43 -5.95
N GLY A 69 -3.82 16.19 -4.65
CA GLY A 69 -4.59 16.85 -3.59
C GLY A 69 -4.38 18.37 -3.54
N PRO A 70 -5.43 19.16 -3.24
CA PRO A 70 -5.38 20.63 -3.29
C PRO A 70 -4.47 21.26 -2.23
N THR A 71 -4.10 20.52 -1.18
CA THR A 71 -3.19 20.94 -0.12
C THR A 71 -1.76 20.47 -0.32
N HIS A 72 -1.48 19.66 -1.36
CA HIS A 72 -0.16 19.06 -1.61
C HIS A 72 0.51 19.73 -2.81
N LYS A 73 0.60 21.07 -2.81
CA LYS A 73 1.03 21.86 -3.99
C LYS A 73 2.54 22.13 -4.08
N ASP A 74 3.30 21.80 -3.05
CA ASP A 74 4.73 22.13 -2.97
C ASP A 74 5.63 21.14 -3.75
N TRP A 75 5.04 20.14 -4.39
CA TRP A 75 5.70 19.06 -5.11
C TRP A 75 4.72 18.38 -6.06
N ASP A 76 5.24 17.79 -7.14
CA ASP A 76 4.46 17.07 -8.15
C ASP A 76 4.88 15.60 -8.23
N LEU A 77 3.99 14.77 -8.77
CA LEU A 77 4.24 13.35 -9.02
C LEU A 77 4.51 13.11 -10.51
N GLU A 78 5.60 12.42 -10.80
CA GLU A 78 5.95 11.97 -12.15
C GLU A 78 5.89 10.44 -12.22
N LEU A 79 5.20 9.91 -13.24
CA LEU A 79 5.17 8.48 -13.50
C LEU A 79 6.42 8.07 -14.28
N ALA A 80 7.42 7.50 -13.59
CA ALA A 80 8.66 7.02 -14.20
C ALA A 80 8.49 5.65 -14.88
N ALA A 81 7.85 4.70 -14.21
CA ALA A 81 7.61 3.35 -14.71
C ALA A 81 6.32 2.78 -14.09
N ALA A 82 5.72 1.81 -14.76
CA ALA A 82 4.53 1.12 -14.27
C ALA A 82 4.67 -0.38 -14.50
N PHE A 83 4.13 -1.16 -13.57
CA PHE A 83 4.16 -2.62 -13.59
C PHE A 83 2.76 -3.14 -13.31
N GLU A 84 2.34 -4.14 -14.08
CA GLU A 84 1.22 -5.00 -13.70
C GLU A 84 1.71 -5.97 -12.63
N VAL A 85 0.93 -6.08 -11.55
CA VAL A 85 1.28 -6.84 -10.36
C VAL A 85 0.29 -7.98 -10.19
N GLU A 86 0.78 -9.21 -10.25
CA GLU A 86 -0.02 -10.41 -10.01
C GLU A 86 0.62 -11.24 -8.90
N ARG A 87 0.09 -11.11 -7.68
CA ARG A 87 0.52 -11.90 -6.53
C ARG A 87 -0.07 -13.30 -6.57
N HIS A 88 0.74 -14.29 -6.23
CA HIS A 88 0.29 -15.68 -6.14
C HIS A 88 -0.90 -15.83 -5.18
N ASN A 89 -1.93 -16.55 -5.62
CA ASN A 89 -3.21 -16.79 -4.94
C ASN A 89 -4.07 -15.55 -4.61
N GLU A 90 -3.65 -14.32 -4.96
CA GLU A 90 -4.41 -13.12 -4.61
C GLU A 90 -5.75 -13.04 -5.36
N ALA A 91 -5.76 -13.38 -6.65
CA ALA A 91 -7.00 -13.46 -7.44
C ALA A 91 -8.01 -14.45 -6.84
N SER A 92 -7.55 -15.63 -6.42
CA SER A 92 -8.38 -16.65 -5.77
C SER A 92 -8.90 -16.19 -4.40
N ARG A 93 -8.07 -15.51 -3.61
CA ARG A 93 -8.49 -14.92 -2.32
C ARG A 93 -9.47 -13.76 -2.51
N PHE A 94 -9.38 -13.04 -3.62
CA PHE A 94 -10.25 -11.91 -3.95
C PHE A 94 -11.60 -12.35 -4.55
N GLN A 95 -11.70 -13.55 -5.14
CA GLN A 95 -12.91 -14.08 -5.78
C GLN A 95 -14.20 -13.91 -4.95
N PRO A 96 -14.25 -14.24 -3.64
CA PRO A 96 -15.46 -14.06 -2.84
C PRO A 96 -15.98 -12.62 -2.78
N PHE A 97 -15.09 -11.64 -2.97
CA PHE A 97 -15.40 -10.21 -2.89
C PHE A 97 -15.76 -9.61 -4.24
N LYS A 98 -15.56 -10.32 -5.36
CA LYS A 98 -15.94 -9.82 -6.70
C LYS A 98 -17.44 -9.54 -6.84
N GLN A 99 -18.28 -10.24 -6.07
CA GLN A 99 -19.72 -10.04 -6.05
C GLN A 99 -20.16 -8.85 -5.19
N LEU A 100 -19.26 -8.26 -4.41
CA LEU A 100 -19.60 -7.05 -3.65
C LEU A 100 -19.79 -5.87 -4.62
N PRO A 101 -20.79 -5.02 -4.38
CA PRO A 101 -20.94 -3.77 -5.12
C PRO A 101 -19.79 -2.81 -4.77
N ASN A 102 -19.64 -1.72 -5.52
CA ASN A 102 -18.69 -0.65 -5.22
C ASN A 102 -17.23 -1.16 -5.12
N ARG A 103 -16.66 -1.53 -6.27
CA ARG A 103 -15.23 -1.83 -6.40
C ARG A 103 -14.54 -0.62 -7.01
N MET A 104 -13.40 -0.24 -6.45
CA MET A 104 -12.64 0.92 -6.89
C MET A 104 -11.17 0.56 -7.04
N LEU A 105 -10.51 1.19 -8.01
CA LEU A 105 -9.05 1.25 -8.03
C LEU A 105 -8.63 2.39 -7.09
N LEU A 106 -7.80 2.08 -6.09
CA LEU A 106 -7.36 3.06 -5.10
C LEU A 106 -5.85 2.97 -4.86
N TRP A 107 -5.25 4.09 -4.48
CA TRP A 107 -3.83 4.24 -4.22
C TRP A 107 -3.46 3.77 -2.82
N HIS A 108 -2.36 3.02 -2.71
CA HIS A 108 -1.68 2.72 -1.46
C HIS A 108 -0.19 3.10 -1.58
N GLY A 109 0.31 3.86 -0.63
CA GLY A 109 1.72 4.22 -0.53
C GLY A 109 2.35 3.64 0.73
N SER A 110 3.60 3.23 0.63
CA SER A 110 4.38 2.68 1.74
C SER A 110 5.86 2.96 1.50
N ARG A 111 6.69 2.83 2.53
CA ARG A 111 8.14 3.00 2.37
C ARG A 111 8.70 1.94 1.43
N LEU A 112 9.72 2.31 0.65
CA LEU A 112 10.38 1.39 -0.28
C LEU A 112 10.84 0.07 0.38
N SER A 113 11.34 0.14 1.62
CA SER A 113 11.73 -1.03 2.43
C SER A 113 10.62 -2.06 2.63
N ASN A 114 9.36 -1.62 2.54
CA ASN A 114 8.20 -2.44 2.86
C ASN A 114 7.68 -3.22 1.64
N PHE A 115 8.09 -2.85 0.44
CA PHE A 115 7.56 -3.45 -0.80
C PHE A 115 7.95 -4.91 -0.98
N VAL A 116 9.09 -5.35 -0.46
CA VAL A 116 9.45 -6.79 -0.46
C VAL A 116 8.43 -7.60 0.36
N GLY A 117 8.04 -7.10 1.53
CA GLY A 117 6.99 -7.69 2.35
C GLY A 117 5.61 -7.64 1.67
N ILE A 118 5.29 -6.52 1.03
CA ILE A 118 4.01 -6.35 0.31
C ILE A 118 3.93 -7.26 -0.93
N PHE A 119 5.01 -7.44 -1.68
CA PHE A 119 5.03 -8.34 -2.85
C PHE A 119 5.08 -9.81 -2.48
N SER A 120 5.64 -10.19 -1.33
CA SER A 120 5.62 -11.58 -0.86
C SER A 120 4.33 -11.96 -0.11
N GLN A 121 3.83 -11.10 0.79
CA GLN A 121 2.76 -11.46 1.73
C GLN A 121 1.47 -10.65 1.59
N GLY A 122 1.49 -9.55 0.82
CA GLY A 122 0.36 -8.68 0.54
C GLY A 122 0.33 -7.49 1.48
N VAL A 123 -0.65 -6.61 1.29
CA VAL A 123 -0.85 -5.50 2.23
C VAL A 123 -1.51 -6.05 3.50
N ARG A 124 -0.82 -5.94 4.64
CA ARG A 124 -1.19 -6.58 5.91
C ARG A 124 -1.79 -5.57 6.87
N ILE A 125 -2.76 -6.02 7.65
CA ILE A 125 -3.25 -5.28 8.82
C ILE A 125 -2.17 -5.37 9.91
N ALA A 126 -1.99 -4.28 10.66
CA ALA A 126 -1.11 -4.26 11.82
C ALA A 126 -1.48 -5.37 12.84
N PRO A 127 -0.50 -5.99 13.49
CA PRO A 127 -0.74 -7.08 14.43
C PRO A 127 -1.50 -6.58 15.67
N LYS A 128 -2.17 -7.48 16.40
CA LYS A 128 -3.04 -7.12 17.54
C LYS A 128 -2.28 -6.42 18.67
N GLU A 129 -0.99 -6.75 18.80
CA GLU A 129 -0.06 -6.25 19.80
C GLU A 129 0.43 -4.82 19.50
N ALA A 130 0.34 -4.37 18.24
CA ALA A 130 0.72 -3.01 17.88
C ALA A 130 -0.22 -1.98 18.55
N PRO A 131 0.28 -0.82 18.99
CA PRO A 131 -0.60 0.25 19.45
C PRO A 131 -1.59 0.67 18.35
N SER A 132 -2.84 0.90 18.73
CA SER A 132 -3.87 1.43 17.83
C SER A 132 -3.73 2.94 17.58
N THR A 133 -2.88 3.62 18.36
CA THR A 133 -2.59 5.04 18.21
C THR A 133 -1.86 5.32 16.90
N GLY A 134 -2.29 6.35 16.17
CA GLY A 134 -1.78 6.69 14.83
C GLY A 134 -2.64 6.17 13.68
N TYR A 135 -3.67 5.37 13.99
CA TYR A 135 -4.68 4.92 13.04
C TYR A 135 -5.98 5.71 13.21
N MET A 136 -6.35 6.51 12.21
CA MET A 136 -7.57 7.36 12.27
C MET A 136 -8.86 6.56 12.51
N PHE A 137 -8.91 5.32 12.00
CA PHE A 137 -10.07 4.43 12.06
C PHE A 137 -9.68 3.03 12.54
N GLY A 138 -8.69 2.94 13.43
CA GLY A 138 -8.16 1.67 13.92
C GLY A 138 -7.39 0.86 12.89
N LYS A 139 -7.01 -0.37 13.25
CA LYS A 139 -6.10 -1.17 12.42
C LYS A 139 -6.82 -1.68 11.18
N GLY A 140 -6.26 -1.39 10.02
CA GLY A 140 -6.85 -1.78 8.75
C GLY A 140 -5.88 -1.54 7.60
N VAL A 141 -6.30 -1.89 6.40
CA VAL A 141 -5.58 -1.50 5.18
C VAL A 141 -6.17 -0.19 4.68
N TYR A 142 -5.30 0.82 4.53
CA TYR A 142 -5.69 2.18 4.16
C TYR A 142 -5.37 2.45 2.69
N PHE A 143 -6.35 3.03 2.00
CA PHE A 143 -6.25 3.45 0.61
C PHE A 143 -6.75 4.88 0.44
N ALA A 144 -6.38 5.53 -0.66
CA ALA A 144 -6.88 6.84 -1.04
C ALA A 144 -7.22 6.88 -2.53
N ASP A 145 -8.25 7.63 -2.88
CA ASP A 145 -8.56 8.02 -4.27
C ASP A 145 -7.63 9.13 -4.80
N VAL A 146 -6.98 9.87 -3.89
CA VAL A 146 -5.98 10.90 -4.17
C VAL A 146 -4.57 10.32 -4.09
N ALA A 147 -3.87 10.25 -5.22
CA ALA A 147 -2.51 9.71 -5.32
C ALA A 147 -1.51 10.42 -4.39
N SER A 148 -1.55 11.76 -4.32
CA SER A 148 -0.59 12.50 -3.51
C SER A 148 -0.78 12.33 -2.01
N LYS A 149 -1.99 11.97 -1.56
CA LYS A 149 -2.22 11.56 -0.16
C LYS A 149 -1.52 10.24 0.15
N SER A 150 -1.58 9.27 -0.76
CA SER A 150 -0.84 8.00 -0.62
C SER A 150 0.67 8.18 -0.76
N ALA A 151 1.14 9.07 -1.65
CA ALA A 151 2.57 9.31 -1.86
C ALA A 151 3.30 9.87 -0.63
N GLN A 152 2.61 10.57 0.28
CA GLN A 152 3.19 11.00 1.56
C GLN A 152 3.70 9.84 2.42
N TYR A 153 3.21 8.62 2.20
CA TYR A 153 3.63 7.42 2.92
C TYR A 153 4.88 6.76 2.32
N CYS A 154 5.32 7.18 1.13
CA CYS A 154 6.51 6.62 0.48
C CYS A 154 7.82 6.99 1.19
N GLY A 155 7.82 8.08 1.96
CA GLY A 155 9.03 8.58 2.63
C GLY A 155 10.08 9.15 1.68
N ALA A 156 9.66 9.57 0.47
CA ALA A 156 10.52 10.25 -0.49
C ALA A 156 11.00 11.61 0.07
N THR A 157 12.21 12.01 -0.32
CA THR A 157 12.80 13.31 0.05
C THR A 157 13.42 13.96 -1.19
N ARG A 158 13.79 15.24 -1.12
CA ARG A 158 14.50 15.88 -2.25
C ARG A 158 15.80 15.19 -2.64
N ALA A 159 16.46 14.51 -1.70
CA ALA A 159 17.69 13.75 -1.95
C ALA A 159 17.43 12.32 -2.46
N ARG A 160 16.24 11.78 -2.23
CA ARG A 160 15.78 10.45 -2.67
C ARG A 160 14.31 10.57 -3.10
N PRO A 161 14.05 11.15 -4.28
CA PRO A 161 12.69 11.47 -4.73
C PRO A 161 11.90 10.24 -5.18
N GLU A 162 12.55 9.10 -5.38
CA GLU A 162 11.92 7.88 -5.85
C GLU A 162 11.04 7.25 -4.77
N GLY A 163 9.85 6.79 -5.19
CA GLY A 163 8.91 6.07 -4.35
C GLY A 163 8.06 5.12 -5.18
N LEU A 164 7.44 4.16 -4.50
CA LEU A 164 6.52 3.21 -5.13
C LEU A 164 5.10 3.45 -4.63
N LEU A 165 4.15 3.44 -5.56
CA LEU A 165 2.72 3.49 -5.28
C LEU A 165 2.06 2.25 -5.86
N LEU A 166 1.11 1.68 -5.13
CA LEU A 166 0.23 0.63 -5.62
C LEU A 166 -1.11 1.22 -6.02
N VAL A 167 -1.66 0.71 -7.12
CA VAL A 167 -3.08 0.84 -7.44
C VAL A 167 -3.69 -0.54 -7.24
N CYS A 168 -4.62 -0.65 -6.29
CA CYS A 168 -5.25 -1.94 -5.97
C CYS A 168 -6.74 -1.89 -6.31
N GLU A 169 -7.29 -3.00 -6.84
CA GLU A 169 -8.74 -3.20 -6.86
C GLU A 169 -9.21 -3.50 -5.43
N VAL A 170 -10.01 -2.59 -4.87
CA VAL A 170 -10.53 -2.69 -3.50
C VAL A 170 -12.04 -2.87 -3.55
N ALA A 171 -12.52 -3.99 -3.01
CA ALA A 171 -13.93 -4.28 -2.85
C ALA A 171 -14.49 -3.56 -1.60
N LEU A 172 -15.00 -2.34 -1.79
CA LEU A 172 -15.50 -1.52 -0.68
C LEU A 172 -16.86 -1.98 -0.18
N GLY A 173 -17.72 -2.53 -1.05
CA GLY A 173 -19.07 -2.92 -0.67
C GLY A 173 -19.88 -1.73 -0.15
N ARG A 174 -20.74 -2.01 0.83
CA ARG A 174 -21.45 -1.00 1.62
C ARG A 174 -20.48 -0.32 2.59
N THR A 175 -20.17 0.95 2.37
CA THR A 175 -19.24 1.75 3.17
C THR A 175 -19.90 2.29 4.43
N HIS A 176 -19.18 2.38 5.54
CA HIS A 176 -19.56 3.18 6.71
C HIS A 176 -18.93 4.56 6.58
N ASP A 177 -19.73 5.57 6.30
CA ASP A 177 -19.23 6.93 6.09
C ASP A 177 -19.07 7.65 7.43
N VAL A 178 -17.86 8.16 7.67
CA VAL A 178 -17.46 8.88 8.89
C VAL A 178 -16.85 10.23 8.52
N ARG A 179 -16.92 11.20 9.43
CA ARG A 179 -16.34 12.56 9.21
C ARG A 179 -15.28 12.94 10.22
N ARG A 180 -15.16 12.17 11.30
CA ARG A 180 -14.21 12.41 12.40
C ARG A 180 -13.52 11.10 12.69
N ALA A 181 -12.25 11.19 13.07
CA ALA A 181 -11.48 10.04 13.51
C ALA A 181 -12.21 9.35 14.68
N GLU A 182 -12.35 8.03 14.57
CA GLU A 182 -13.02 7.20 15.55
C GLU A 182 -12.36 5.82 15.50
N TYR A 183 -11.86 5.35 16.64
CA TYR A 183 -11.26 4.03 16.71
C TYR A 183 -12.33 2.95 16.45
N MET A 184 -12.02 2.03 15.53
CA MET A 184 -12.86 0.88 15.24
C MET A 184 -12.00 -0.35 14.95
N GLU A 185 -12.43 -1.51 15.44
CA GLU A 185 -11.82 -2.81 15.08
C GLU A 185 -12.25 -3.27 13.68
N GLY A 186 -13.29 -2.64 13.14
CA GLY A 186 -13.86 -2.94 11.83
C GLY A 186 -15.15 -2.13 11.60
N PRO A 187 -15.68 -2.17 10.37
CA PRO A 187 -16.92 -1.47 10.05
C PRO A 187 -18.11 -2.05 10.84
N PRO A 188 -19.14 -1.25 11.15
CA PRO A 188 -20.32 -1.70 11.87
C PRO A 188 -21.09 -2.78 11.10
N ARG A 189 -22.00 -3.47 11.79
CA ARG A 189 -22.84 -4.55 11.20
C ARG A 189 -23.47 -4.10 9.87
N ALA A 190 -23.49 -5.01 8.89
CA ALA A 190 -23.98 -4.79 7.52
C ALA A 190 -23.19 -3.79 6.64
N ARG A 191 -22.01 -3.34 7.10
CA ARG A 191 -21.03 -2.60 6.30
C ARG A 191 -19.78 -3.47 6.08
N HIS A 192 -19.04 -3.19 5.01
CA HIS A 192 -17.87 -4.00 4.59
C HIS A 192 -16.57 -3.21 4.69
N SER A 193 -16.64 -1.89 4.64
CA SER A 193 -15.49 -0.97 4.73
C SER A 193 -15.90 0.34 5.39
N THR A 194 -14.93 1.18 5.74
CA THR A 194 -15.12 2.53 6.29
C THR A 194 -14.61 3.55 5.28
N ARG A 195 -15.34 4.65 5.09
CA ARG A 195 -15.00 5.75 4.18
C ARG A 195 -15.03 7.07 4.95
N ALA A 196 -13.98 7.86 4.80
CA ALA A 196 -13.81 9.15 5.45
C ALA A 196 -13.67 10.28 4.43
#